data_AF-A0A2I9CYY5-F1
#
_entry.id   AF-A0A2I9CYY5-F1
#
_cell.length_a   1.000
_cell.length_b   1.000
_cell.length_c   1.000
_cell.angle_alpha   90.00
_cell.angle_beta   90.00
_cell.angle_gamma   90.00
#
_symmetry.space_group_name_H-M   'P 1'
#
loop_
_entity.id
_entity.type
_entity.pdbx_description
1 polymer ?
#
loop_
_entity_poly.entity_id
_entity_poly.type
_entity_poly.pdbx_seq_one_letter_code
_entity_poly.pdbx_strand_id
1 'polypeptide(L)'
;MPGGGQVSEHVTLPGELNDDVLAVLLATPGGAVLHARSGVDATGRARTVLTLAHSDPEVVALTRQNLLRGCRDRGVRAFVV
;
A
#
# COMPACT_ATOMS: atom_id res chain seq x y z
N MET A 1 -18.89 5.70 23.39
CA MET A 1 -17.63 5.83 22.63
C MET A 1 -17.84 5.19 21.28
N PRO A 2 -17.94 5.92 20.16
CA PRO A 2 -17.89 5.26 18.86
C PRO A 2 -16.52 4.59 18.78
N GLY A 3 -16.51 3.28 18.56
CA GLY A 3 -15.29 2.49 18.50
C GLY A 3 -14.35 3.10 17.46
N GLY A 4 -13.11 3.37 17.87
CA GLY A 4 -12.03 3.74 16.95
C GLY A 4 -11.68 2.54 16.08
N GLY A 5 -12.58 2.19 15.18
CA GLY A 5 -12.38 1.12 14.21
C GLY A 5 -11.22 1.53 13.32
N GLN A 6 -10.13 0.77 13.40
CA GLN A 6 -8.98 0.94 12.53
C GLN A 6 -9.46 0.87 11.08
N VAL A 7 -9.25 1.94 10.32
CA VAL A 7 -9.54 1.98 8.89
C VAL A 7 -8.34 1.37 8.19
N SER A 8 -8.61 0.44 7.27
CA SER A 8 -7.58 -0.23 6.49
C SER A 8 -7.92 -0.18 5.01
N GLU A 9 -6.92 0.17 4.18
CA GLU A 9 -7.02 0.14 2.71
C GLU A 9 -5.96 -0.79 2.13
N HIS A 10 -6.26 -1.37 0.96
CA HIS A 10 -5.37 -2.30 0.27
C HIS A 10 -4.96 -1.75 -1.11
N VAL A 11 -3.66 -1.71 -1.35
CA VAL A 11 -3.07 -1.32 -2.63
C VAL A 11 -2.34 -2.52 -3.23
N THR A 12 -2.81 -3.00 -4.38
CA THR A 12 -2.23 -4.13 -5.10
C THR A 12 -1.31 -3.64 -6.22
N LEU A 13 -0.13 -4.23 -6.29
CA LEU A 13 0.91 -3.96 -7.28
C LEU A 13 1.11 -5.25 -8.09
N PRO A 14 1.00 -5.21 -9.44
CA PRO A 14 1.22 -6.37 -10.27
C PRO A 14 2.74 -6.64 -10.39
N GLY A 15 3.13 -7.90 -10.22
CA GLY A 15 4.53 -8.33 -10.24
C GLY A 15 5.17 -8.36 -8.85
N GLU A 16 6.36 -8.96 -8.78
CA GLU A 16 7.24 -8.82 -7.62
C GLU A 16 7.91 -7.44 -7.66
N LEU A 17 7.83 -6.72 -6.55
CA LEU A 17 8.63 -5.53 -6.36
C LEU A 17 10.04 -5.93 -5.95
N ASN A 18 11.03 -5.24 -6.51
CA ASN A 18 12.38 -5.28 -5.97
C ASN A 18 12.33 -4.81 -4.50
N ASP A 19 13.03 -5.51 -3.61
CA ASP A 19 13.15 -5.20 -2.19
C ASP A 19 13.53 -3.73 -1.93
N ASP A 20 14.38 -3.13 -2.76
CA ASP A 20 14.76 -1.72 -2.66
C ASP A 20 13.57 -0.79 -2.90
N VAL A 21 12.77 -1.10 -3.93
CA VAL A 21 11.55 -0.35 -4.25
C VAL A 21 10.52 -0.54 -3.14
N LEU A 22 10.39 -1.76 -2.63
CA LEU A 22 9.47 -2.08 -1.54
C LEU A 22 9.82 -1.33 -0.26
N ALA A 23 11.09 -1.31 0.14
CA ALA A 23 11.56 -0.61 1.32
C ALA A 23 11.25 0.89 1.23
N VAL A 24 11.46 1.50 0.06
CA VAL A 24 11.15 2.91 -0.17
C VAL A 24 9.65 3.18 -0.12
N LEU A 25 8.82 2.30 -0.67
CA LEU A 25 7.37 2.43 -0.62
C LEU A 25 6.83 2.26 0.82
N LEU A 26 7.41 1.36 1.61
CA LEU A 26 7.08 1.20 3.04
C LEU A 26 7.51 2.40 3.89
N ALA A 27 8.53 3.14 3.46
CA ALA A 27 8.95 4.40 4.08
C ALA A 27 8.14 5.62 3.62
N THR A 28 7.06 5.44 2.85
CA THR A 28 6.25 6.55 2.34
C THR A 28 5.66 7.36 3.50
N PRO A 29 5.89 8.69 3.54
CA PRO A 29 5.33 9.53 4.58
C PRO A 29 3.81 9.64 4.40
N GLY A 30 3.09 9.57 5.52
CA GLY A 30 1.63 9.66 5.50
C GLY A 30 0.98 9.36 6.84
N GLY A 31 1.70 8.72 7.77
CA GLY A 31 1.25 8.49 9.14
C GLY A 31 0.49 7.17 9.36
N ALA A 32 0.00 6.53 8.28
CA ALA A 32 -0.55 5.19 8.38
C ALA A 32 0.55 4.13 8.51
N VAL A 33 0.25 3.05 9.22
CA VAL A 33 1.11 1.87 9.26
C VAL A 33 1.02 1.17 7.91
N LEU A 34 2.17 0.87 7.32
CA LEU A 34 2.30 0.21 6.03
C LEU A 34 2.82 -1.22 6.22
N HIS A 35 2.10 -2.21 5.70
CA HIS A 35 2.53 -3.59 5.66
C HIS A 35 2.53 -4.12 4.24
N ALA A 36 3.58 -4.85 3.86
CA ALA A 36 3.66 -5.50 2.56
C ALA A 36 3.50 -7.00 2.67
N ARG A 37 2.75 -7.58 1.74
CA ARG A 37 2.66 -9.03 1.54
C ARG A 37 2.82 -9.35 0.07
N SER A 38 3.89 -10.05 -0.25
CA SER A 38 4.08 -10.64 -1.58
C SER A 38 3.39 -12.00 -1.66
N GLY A 39 2.91 -12.35 -2.85
CA GLY A 39 2.27 -13.62 -3.13
C GLY A 39 1.95 -13.77 -4.61
N VAL A 40 1.10 -14.73 -4.93
CA VAL A 40 0.59 -14.97 -6.29
C VAL A 40 -0.91 -14.71 -6.33
N ASP A 41 -1.38 -14.13 -7.43
CA ASP A 41 -2.80 -13.97 -7.71
C ASP A 41 -3.46 -15.28 -8.16
N ALA A 42 -4.78 -15.26 -8.35
CA ALA A 42 -5.54 -16.43 -8.79
C ALA A 42 -5.15 -16.93 -10.19
N THR A 43 -4.39 -16.13 -10.97
CA THR A 43 -3.88 -16.47 -12.29
C THR A 43 -2.43 -16.97 -12.26
N GLY A 44 -1.84 -17.14 -11.06
CA GLY A 44 -0.46 -17.58 -10.87
C GLY A 44 0.58 -16.48 -11.11
N ARG A 45 0.17 -15.22 -11.23
CA ARG A 45 1.09 -14.09 -11.40
C ARG A 45 1.49 -13.52 -10.07
N ALA A 46 2.78 -13.19 -9.94
CA ALA A 46 3.26 -12.53 -8.74
C ALA A 46 2.55 -11.19 -8.52
N ARG A 47 2.29 -10.87 -7.25
CA ARG A 47 1.70 -9.62 -6.81
C ARG A 47 2.27 -9.23 -5.46
N THR A 48 2.30 -7.94 -5.19
CA THR A 48 2.53 -7.40 -3.85
C THR A 48 1.29 -6.63 -3.42
N VAL A 49 0.84 -6.85 -2.19
CA VAL A 49 -0.25 -6.11 -1.58
C VAL A 49 0.31 -5.29 -0.44
N LEU A 50 0.07 -3.98 -0.49
CA LEU A 50 0.36 -3.03 0.57
C LEU A 50 -0.93 -2.75 1.33
N THR A 51 -0.92 -3.01 2.63
CA THR A 51 -2.00 -2.66 3.55
C THR A 51 -1.62 -1.37 4.27
N LEU A 52 -2.52 -0.39 4.22
CA LEU A 52 -2.42 0.86 4.96
C LEU A 52 -3.43 0.83 6.10
N ALA A 53 -3.00 1.05 7.33
CA ALA A 53 -3.88 1.02 8.48
C ALA A 53 -3.66 2.22 9.41
N HIS A 54 -4.75 2.92 9.74
CA HIS A 54 -4.75 4.01 10.70
C HIS A 54 -6.14 4.20 11.33
N SER A 55 -6.22 4.78 12.53
CA SER A 55 -7.51 5.07 13.19
C SER A 55 -8.28 6.22 12.51
N ASP A 56 -7.54 7.13 11.88
CA ASP A 56 -8.06 8.25 11.09
C ASP A 56 -8.09 7.90 9.59
N PRO A 57 -9.28 7.89 8.93
CA PRO A 57 -9.41 7.64 7.50
C PRO A 57 -8.72 8.69 6.62
N GLU A 58 -8.59 9.94 7.07
CA GLU A 58 -7.92 10.98 6.28
C GLU A 58 -6.42 10.70 6.16
N VAL A 59 -5.82 10.17 7.23
CA VAL A 59 -4.42 9.73 7.25
C VAL A 59 -4.20 8.54 6.31
N VAL A 60 -5.15 7.59 6.26
CA VAL A 60 -5.11 6.48 5.30
C VAL A 60 -5.17 7.00 3.87
N ALA A 61 -6.10 7.91 3.57
CA ALA A 61 -6.27 8.50 2.25
C ALA A 61 -5.03 9.30 1.81
N LEU A 62 -4.43 10.09 2.72
CA LEU A 62 -3.21 10.84 2.46
C LEU A 62 -2.04 9.90 2.18
N THR A 63 -1.83 8.88 3.02
CA THR A 63 -0.77 7.89 2.83
C THR A 63 -0.94 7.16 1.50
N ARG A 64 -2.18 6.77 1.14
CA ARG A 64 -2.48 6.16 -0.15
C ARG A 64 -2.10 7.08 -1.31
N GLN A 65 -2.47 8.36 -1.26
CA GLN A 65 -2.13 9.29 -2.34
C GLN A 65 -0.62 9.44 -2.51
N ASN A 66 0.13 9.55 -1.40
CA ASN A 66 1.58 9.62 -1.43
C ASN A 66 2.20 8.32 -1.97
N LEU A 67 1.64 7.17 -1.59
CA LEU A 67 2.09 5.86 -2.04
C LEU A 67 1.87 5.68 -3.54
N LEU A 68 0.68 6.03 -4.05
CA LEU A 68 0.37 5.96 -5.48
C LEU A 68 1.27 6.90 -6.30
N ARG A 69 1.58 8.08 -5.77
CA ARG A 69 2.57 8.99 -6.37
C ARG A 69 3.95 8.35 -6.41
N GLY A 70 4.43 7.81 -5.29
CA GLY A 70 5.72 7.13 -5.20
C GLY A 70 5.83 5.92 -6.14
N CYS A 71 4.74 5.18 -6.36
CA CYS A 71 4.66 4.12 -7.35
C CYS A 71 4.79 4.66 -8.77
N ARG A 72 4.01 5.71 -9.10
CA ARG A 72 4.03 6.34 -10.43
C ARG A 72 5.41 6.89 -10.80
N ASP A 73 6.08 7.55 -9.86
CA ASP A 73 7.42 8.12 -10.09
C ASP A 73 8.48 7.04 -10.38
N ARG A 74 8.22 5.80 -9.97
CA ARG A 74 9.09 4.63 -10.19
C ARG A 74 8.61 3.73 -11.34
N GLY A 75 7.57 4.13 -12.07
CA GLY A 75 6.98 3.32 -13.14
C GLY A 75 6.24 2.07 -12.67
N VAL A 76 5.91 1.98 -11.38
CA VAL A 76 5.18 0.86 -10.79
C VAL A 76 3.68 1.09 -10.95
N ARG A 77 2.97 0.11 -11.51
CA ARG A 77 1.50 0.13 -11.58
C ARG A 77 0.92 -0.22 -10.21
N ALA A 78 -0.08 0.53 -9.76
CA ALA A 78 -0.74 0.29 -8.48
C ALA A 78 -2.26 0.39 -8.66
N PHE A 79 -3.00 -0.48 -7.98
CA PHE A 79 -4.47 -0.54 -7.99
C PHE A 79 -4.98 -0.53 -6.56
N VAL A 80 -5.96 0.31 -6.26
CA VAL A 80 -6.63 0.35 -4.96
C VAL A 80 -7.83 -0.59 -5.03
N VAL A 81 -7.99 -1.44 -4.01
CA VAL A 81 -9.08 -2.42 -3.92
C VAL A 81 -9.86 -2.21 -2.64
#